data_AF-A0AAV8VCI8-F1
#
_entry.id   AF-A0AAV8VCI8-F1
#
_cell.length_a   1.000
_cell.length_b   1.000
_cell.length_c   1.000
_cell.angle_alpha   90.00
_cell.angle_beta   90.00
_cell.angle_gamma   90.00
#
_symmetry.space_group_name_H-M   'P 1'
#
loop_
_entity.id
_entity.type
_entity.pdbx_description
1 polymer ?
#
loop_
_entity_poly.entity_id
_entity_poly.type
_entity_poly.pdbx_seq_one_letter_code
_entity_poly.pdbx_strand_id
1 'polypeptide(L)'
;MTMRNLSSYYDEETYKLLKSILEEVVIPDKAFEWLTEYDIIPSCQTIELLMDKKMELDHFIHGVLAMCQKEGHENITIKQLNDIVATLHPEIKISFKIYLFELLLEGKYYPYLENTILPLKNISNNYKTINKTIDNAMGKAAYYARSGTLSKLYTLQESKKLQWKFQPLTDTQHANVLKWIQDNVKKGEGNINARLGWSCGPDSSPWPSEHLQDYIRTLCILNEIRE
;
A
#
# COMPACT_ATOMS: atom_id res chain seq x y z
N MET A 1 17.95 34.32 -14.60
CA MET A 1 17.22 33.92 -13.38
C MET A 1 16.97 32.43 -13.48
N THR A 2 17.93 31.66 -13.00
CA THR A 2 18.04 30.21 -13.24
C THR A 2 17.05 29.48 -12.35
N MET A 3 16.17 28.68 -12.96
CA MET A 3 15.32 27.73 -12.25
C MET A 3 16.21 26.85 -11.37
N ARG A 4 16.03 26.93 -10.04
CA ARG A 4 16.58 25.93 -9.14
C ARG A 4 15.82 24.64 -9.38
N ASN A 5 16.50 23.69 -10.02
CA ASN A 5 16.14 22.27 -10.01
C ASN A 5 15.94 21.83 -8.55
N LEU A 6 14.70 21.61 -8.14
CA LEU A 6 14.35 20.87 -6.90
C LEU A 6 14.31 19.37 -7.20
N SER A 7 15.36 18.87 -7.86
CA SER A 7 15.54 17.46 -8.19
C SER A 7 16.87 17.01 -7.61
N SER A 8 16.81 15.95 -6.77
CA SER A 8 17.87 15.36 -5.93
C SER A 8 18.20 16.20 -4.68
N TYR A 9 18.19 15.69 -3.45
CA TYR A 9 18.66 14.40 -2.92
C TYR A 9 17.84 14.05 -1.67
N TYR A 10 17.32 12.83 -1.56
CA TYR A 10 17.37 12.18 -0.25
C TYR A 10 18.81 11.69 -0.14
N ASP A 11 19.59 12.27 0.78
CA ASP A 11 20.97 11.84 0.99
C ASP A 11 21.03 10.37 1.45
N GLU A 12 22.18 9.73 1.26
CA GLU A 12 22.39 8.32 1.62
C GLU A 12 22.11 8.06 3.11
N GLU A 13 22.30 9.08 3.97
CA GLU A 13 21.99 9.03 5.39
C GLU A 13 20.49 9.02 5.67
N THR A 14 19.69 9.79 4.92
CA THR A 14 18.23 9.82 5.00
C THR A 14 17.67 8.50 4.51
N TYR A 15 18.24 7.90 3.47
CA TYR A 15 17.88 6.54 3.05
C TYR A 15 18.23 5.50 4.12
N LYS A 16 19.42 5.57 4.75
CA LYS A 16 19.81 4.68 5.86
C LYS A 16 18.90 4.85 7.08
N LEU A 17 18.54 6.09 7.41
CA LEU A 17 17.63 6.41 8.52
C LEU A 17 16.22 5.90 8.22
N LEU A 18 15.68 6.20 7.04
CA LEU A 18 14.39 5.66 6.60
C LEU A 18 14.41 4.15 6.59
N LYS A 19 15.48 3.51 6.10
CA LYS A 19 15.66 2.06 6.15
C LYS A 19 15.62 1.55 7.59
N SER A 20 16.34 2.16 8.52
CA SER A 20 16.29 1.76 9.94
C SER A 20 14.91 1.93 10.57
N ILE A 21 14.18 3.00 10.24
CA ILE A 21 12.82 3.25 10.74
C ILE A 21 11.84 2.24 10.14
N LEU A 22 11.94 2.02 8.82
CA LEU A 22 11.13 1.04 8.08
C LEU A 22 11.37 -0.37 8.58
N GLU A 23 12.62 -0.71 8.91
CA GLU A 23 13.01 -2.00 9.46
C GLU A 23 12.43 -2.21 10.86
N GLU A 24 12.38 -1.19 11.72
CA GLU A 24 12.00 -1.32 13.13
C GLU A 24 10.49 -1.15 13.40
N VAL A 25 9.83 -0.20 12.74
CA VAL A 25 8.51 0.29 13.20
C VAL A 25 7.40 0.15 12.15
N VAL A 26 7.75 -0.03 10.87
CA VAL A 26 6.77 0.24 9.81
C VAL A 26 6.02 -1.00 9.38
N ILE A 27 4.70 -0.92 9.47
CA ILE A 27 3.77 -1.86 8.86
C ILE A 27 3.69 -1.52 7.35
N PRO A 28 4.11 -2.42 6.44
CA PRO A 28 4.24 -2.09 5.02
C PRO A 28 2.96 -1.56 4.37
N ASP A 29 1.78 -2.05 4.77
CA ASP A 29 0.49 -1.57 4.22
C ASP A 29 0.29 -0.06 4.41
N LYS A 30 0.66 0.45 5.59
CA LYS A 30 0.54 1.88 5.91
C LYS A 30 1.57 2.71 5.15
N ALA A 31 2.76 2.16 4.94
CA ALA A 31 3.78 2.83 4.13
C ALA A 31 3.37 2.91 2.65
N PHE A 32 2.79 1.86 2.08
CA PHE A 32 2.28 1.88 0.70
C PHE A 32 1.16 2.91 0.53
N GLU A 33 0.21 2.99 1.47
CA GLU A 33 -0.84 4.02 1.45
C GLU A 33 -0.22 5.42 1.41
N TRP A 34 0.72 5.70 2.32
CA TRP A 34 1.42 6.99 2.37
C TRP A 34 2.19 7.29 1.06
N LEU A 35 2.98 6.36 0.53
CA LEU A 35 3.77 6.61 -0.69
C LEU A 35 2.94 6.96 -1.93
N THR A 36 1.68 6.53 -1.97
CA THR A 36 0.83 6.66 -3.16
C THR A 36 -0.05 7.91 -3.14
N GLU A 37 -0.24 8.49 -1.95
CA GLU A 37 -1.11 9.64 -1.72
C GLU A 37 -0.34 10.96 -1.78
N TYR A 38 0.93 10.97 -1.33
CA TYR A 38 1.72 12.19 -1.26
C TYR A 38 2.53 12.44 -2.54
N ASP A 39 2.78 13.71 -2.83
CA ASP A 39 3.56 14.17 -3.99
C ASP A 39 5.08 14.01 -3.78
N ILE A 40 5.48 12.80 -3.39
CA ILE A 40 6.89 12.42 -3.23
C ILE A 40 7.11 11.25 -4.19
N ILE A 41 8.08 11.38 -5.08
CA ILE A 41 8.50 10.27 -5.94
C ILE A 41 9.53 9.44 -5.15
N PRO A 42 9.15 8.30 -4.54
CA PRO A 42 10.09 7.50 -3.77
C PRO A 42 11.22 6.95 -4.65
N SER A 43 12.37 6.64 -4.05
CA SER A 43 13.41 5.90 -4.75
C SER A 43 12.93 4.47 -5.05
N CYS A 44 13.45 3.84 -6.11
CA CYS A 44 13.12 2.44 -6.39
C CYS A 44 13.54 1.53 -5.23
N GLN A 45 14.67 1.83 -4.58
CA GLN A 45 15.18 1.10 -3.43
C GLN A 45 14.20 1.12 -2.23
N THR A 46 13.52 2.26 -2.00
CA THR A 46 12.51 2.37 -0.93
C THR A 46 11.28 1.51 -1.24
N ILE A 47 10.76 1.56 -2.47
CA ILE A 47 9.62 0.73 -2.87
C ILE A 47 10.00 -0.77 -2.80
N GLU A 48 11.20 -1.12 -3.28
CA GLU A 48 11.71 -2.48 -3.27
C GLU A 48 11.79 -3.02 -1.84
N LEU A 49 12.37 -2.25 -0.91
CA LEU A 49 12.42 -2.59 0.51
C LEU A 49 11.03 -2.82 1.11
N LEU A 50 10.05 -1.98 0.77
CA LEU A 50 8.68 -2.13 1.24
C LEU A 50 8.00 -3.36 0.68
N MET A 51 8.23 -3.69 -0.60
CA MET A 51 7.73 -4.92 -1.21
C MET A 51 8.32 -6.14 -0.50
N ASP A 52 9.63 -6.16 -0.24
CA ASP A 52 10.29 -7.26 0.46
C ASP A 52 9.76 -7.43 1.88
N LYS A 53 9.60 -6.32 2.62
CA LYS A 53 9.02 -6.32 3.97
C LYS A 53 7.58 -6.78 3.97
N LYS A 54 6.80 -6.40 2.95
CA LYS A 54 5.42 -6.86 2.82
C LYS A 54 5.36 -8.34 2.50
N MET A 55 6.23 -8.85 1.62
CA MET A 55 6.35 -10.29 1.35
C MET A 55 6.77 -11.06 2.61
N GLU A 56 7.70 -10.55 3.41
CA GLU A 56 8.08 -11.14 4.70
C GLU A 56 6.86 -11.23 5.64
N LEU A 57 6.08 -10.16 5.71
CA LEU A 57 4.84 -10.12 6.49
C LEU A 57 3.78 -11.08 5.93
N ASP A 58 3.65 -11.24 4.61
CA ASP A 58 2.79 -12.26 3.99
C ASP A 58 3.18 -13.64 4.51
N HIS A 59 4.46 -14.02 4.44
CA HIS A 59 4.92 -15.32 4.94
C HIS A 59 4.62 -15.51 6.43
N PHE A 60 4.86 -14.48 7.25
CA PHE A 60 4.56 -14.51 8.68
C PHE A 60 3.06 -14.77 8.95
N ILE A 61 2.17 -14.00 8.34
CA ILE A 61 0.72 -14.14 8.57
C ILE A 61 0.22 -15.50 8.10
N HIS A 62 0.67 -15.96 6.92
CA HIS A 62 0.30 -17.29 6.43
C HIS A 62 0.82 -18.41 7.34
N GLY A 63 2.05 -18.29 7.86
CA GLY A 63 2.62 -19.27 8.79
C GLY A 63 1.82 -19.37 10.09
N VAL A 64 1.45 -18.23 10.67
CA VAL A 64 0.60 -18.19 11.87
C VAL A 64 -0.77 -18.80 11.62
N LEU A 65 -1.46 -18.41 10.54
CA LEU A 65 -2.77 -18.95 10.20
C LEU A 65 -2.73 -20.46 9.93
N ALA A 66 -1.70 -20.94 9.22
CA ALA A 66 -1.52 -22.37 8.95
C ALA A 66 -1.30 -23.18 10.23
N MET A 67 -0.54 -22.65 11.19
CA MET A 67 -0.34 -23.31 12.48
C MET A 67 -1.63 -23.34 13.31
N CYS A 68 -2.36 -22.23 13.39
CA CYS A 68 -3.66 -22.20 14.07
C CYS A 68 -4.64 -23.22 13.45
N GLN A 69 -4.67 -23.32 12.12
CA GLN A 69 -5.51 -24.30 11.42
C GLN A 69 -5.08 -25.73 11.71
N LYS A 70 -3.76 -26.00 11.73
CA LYS A 70 -3.20 -27.32 12.06
C LYS A 70 -3.56 -27.75 13.49
N GLU A 71 -3.62 -26.81 14.42
CA GLU A 71 -4.03 -27.04 15.81
C GLU A 71 -5.57 -27.08 16.01
N GLY A 72 -6.35 -26.87 14.94
CA GLY A 72 -7.81 -26.92 14.98
C GLY A 72 -8.45 -25.70 15.62
N HIS A 73 -7.74 -24.57 15.69
CA HIS A 73 -8.29 -23.33 16.22
C HIS A 73 -9.16 -22.63 15.17
N GLU A 74 -10.46 -22.47 15.46
CA GLU A 74 -11.35 -21.54 14.75
C GLU A 74 -11.47 -20.20 15.47
N ASN A 75 -11.31 -20.23 16.80
CA ASN A 75 -11.30 -19.07 17.67
C ASN A 75 -10.07 -19.14 18.59
N ILE A 76 -9.53 -17.98 18.94
CA ILE A 76 -8.27 -17.88 19.69
C ILE A 76 -8.30 -16.72 20.69
N THR A 77 -7.60 -16.88 21.80
CA THR A 77 -7.28 -15.78 22.71
C THR A 77 -5.97 -15.10 22.32
N ILE A 78 -5.75 -13.86 22.78
CA ILE A 78 -4.49 -13.15 22.54
C ILE A 78 -3.30 -13.93 23.12
N LYS A 79 -3.47 -14.56 24.28
CA LYS A 79 -2.44 -15.39 24.90
C LYS A 79 -2.06 -16.58 24.00
N GLN A 80 -3.05 -17.37 23.57
CA GLN A 80 -2.81 -18.51 22.68
C GLN A 80 -2.14 -18.10 21.37
N LEU A 81 -2.59 -16.99 20.77
CA LEU A 81 -1.98 -16.48 19.54
C LEU A 81 -0.53 -16.04 19.79
N ASN A 82 -0.25 -15.41 20.91
CA ASN A 82 1.11 -15.02 21.28
C ASN A 82 2.02 -16.24 21.52
N ASP A 83 1.50 -17.31 22.14
CA ASP A 83 2.25 -18.55 22.37
C ASP A 83 2.59 -19.25 21.04
N ILE A 84 1.64 -19.29 20.09
CA ILE A 84 1.86 -19.79 18.72
C ILE A 84 2.94 -18.95 18.02
N VAL A 85 2.81 -17.62 18.07
CA VAL A 85 3.78 -16.71 17.45
C VAL A 85 5.18 -16.88 18.06
N ALA A 86 5.28 -16.99 19.38
CA ALA A 86 6.55 -17.21 20.07
C ALA A 86 7.21 -18.54 19.68
N THR A 87 6.40 -19.55 19.37
CA THR A 87 6.88 -20.86 18.91
C THR A 87 7.39 -20.82 17.46
N LEU A 88 6.66 -20.13 16.57
CA LEU A 88 7.04 -20.03 15.14
C LEU A 88 8.17 -19.03 14.90
N HIS A 89 8.14 -17.91 15.62
CA HIS A 89 9.01 -16.75 15.41
C HIS A 89 9.44 -16.16 16.76
N PRO A 90 10.40 -16.79 17.46
CA PRO A 90 10.82 -16.35 18.80
C PRO A 90 11.41 -14.93 18.81
N GLU A 91 12.03 -14.52 17.71
CA GLU A 91 12.67 -13.20 17.55
C GLU A 91 11.79 -12.20 16.77
N ILE A 92 10.48 -12.44 16.66
CA ILE A 92 9.59 -11.55 15.91
C ILE A 92 9.56 -10.14 16.51
N LYS A 93 9.56 -9.13 15.63
CA LYS A 93 9.44 -7.73 16.05
C LYS A 93 8.09 -7.46 16.70
N ILE A 94 8.09 -6.61 17.72
CA ILE A 94 6.89 -6.22 18.46
C ILE A 94 5.83 -5.57 17.55
N SER A 95 6.27 -4.84 16.53
CA SER A 95 5.40 -4.20 15.53
C SER A 95 4.56 -5.22 14.75
N PHE A 96 5.11 -6.37 14.40
CA PHE A 96 4.37 -7.43 13.69
C PHE A 96 3.37 -8.13 14.62
N LYS A 97 3.72 -8.32 15.91
CA LYS A 97 2.78 -8.81 16.92
C LYS A 97 1.60 -7.86 17.12
N ILE A 98 1.88 -6.57 17.28
CA ILE A 98 0.85 -5.54 17.43
C ILE A 98 -0.08 -5.55 16.22
N TYR A 99 0.49 -5.52 15.01
CA TYR A 99 -0.31 -5.54 13.78
C TYR A 99 -1.17 -6.81 13.67
N LEU A 100 -0.64 -7.98 13.99
CA LEU A 100 -1.40 -9.23 14.03
C LEU A 100 -2.59 -9.15 15.01
N PHE A 101 -2.39 -8.55 16.19
CA PHE A 101 -3.47 -8.35 17.15
C PHE A 101 -4.50 -7.34 16.66
N GLU A 102 -4.08 -6.26 16.02
CA GLU A 102 -5.00 -5.29 15.39
C GLU A 102 -5.89 -5.97 14.34
N LEU A 103 -5.32 -6.86 13.51
CA LEU A 103 -6.07 -7.64 12.53
C LEU A 103 -7.11 -8.55 13.18
N LEU A 104 -6.77 -9.17 14.31
CA LEU A 104 -7.69 -10.04 15.07
C LEU A 104 -8.82 -9.24 15.74
N LEU A 105 -8.50 -8.07 16.30
CA LEU A 105 -9.42 -7.22 17.05
C LEU A 105 -10.39 -6.43 16.15
N GLU A 106 -10.08 -6.29 14.86
CA GLU A 106 -10.92 -5.54 13.90
C GLU A 106 -11.18 -4.09 14.36
N GLY A 107 -10.19 -3.46 14.99
CA GLY A 107 -10.31 -2.10 15.53
C GLY A 107 -11.30 -1.94 16.69
N LYS A 108 -11.80 -3.04 17.27
CA LYS A 108 -12.70 -3.00 18.43
C LYS A 108 -11.91 -2.99 19.73
N TYR A 109 -12.43 -2.22 20.69
CA TYR A 109 -11.91 -2.20 22.05
C TYR A 109 -12.57 -3.30 22.88
N TYR A 110 -11.75 -4.13 23.55
CA TYR A 110 -12.21 -5.17 24.46
C TYR A 110 -11.69 -4.89 25.87
N PRO A 111 -12.57 -4.69 26.88
CA PRO A 111 -12.16 -4.39 28.25
C PRO A 111 -11.31 -5.48 28.93
N TYR A 112 -11.44 -6.74 28.49
CA TYR A 112 -10.75 -7.91 29.05
C TYR A 112 -10.03 -8.70 27.94
N LEU A 113 -9.01 -8.10 27.35
CA LEU A 113 -8.32 -8.61 26.15
C LEU A 113 -7.79 -10.04 26.31
N GLU A 114 -7.24 -10.39 27.48
CA GLU A 114 -6.58 -11.68 27.73
C GLU A 114 -7.52 -12.89 27.67
N ASN A 115 -8.78 -12.70 28.08
CA ASN A 115 -9.79 -13.77 28.16
C ASN A 115 -10.80 -13.72 27.00
N THR A 116 -10.66 -12.74 26.11
CA THR A 116 -11.58 -12.60 24.97
C THR A 116 -11.22 -13.64 23.91
N ILE A 117 -12.20 -14.48 23.56
CA ILE A 117 -12.11 -15.45 22.48
C ILE A 117 -12.53 -14.76 21.18
N LEU A 118 -11.63 -14.67 20.21
CA LEU A 118 -11.82 -13.95 18.96
C LEU A 118 -11.78 -14.89 17.76
N PRO A 119 -12.62 -14.67 16.73
CA PRO A 119 -12.60 -15.49 15.51
C PRO A 119 -11.30 -15.29 14.73
N LEU A 120 -10.58 -16.37 14.42
CA LEU A 120 -9.34 -16.31 13.63
C LEU A 120 -9.57 -15.76 12.21
N LYS A 121 -10.78 -15.95 11.65
CA LYS A 121 -11.18 -15.39 10.36
C LYS A 121 -11.06 -13.86 10.29
N ASN A 122 -11.03 -13.16 11.42
CA ASN A 122 -10.81 -11.72 11.45
C ASN A 122 -9.44 -11.38 10.85
N ILE A 123 -8.40 -12.16 11.16
CA ILE A 123 -7.06 -11.94 10.61
C ILE A 123 -7.08 -12.06 9.09
N SER A 124 -7.65 -13.14 8.55
CA SER A 124 -7.71 -13.37 7.10
C SER A 124 -8.56 -12.34 6.36
N ASN A 125 -9.63 -11.85 6.98
CA ASN A 125 -10.52 -10.85 6.38
C ASN A 125 -9.90 -9.45 6.34
N ASN A 126 -9.16 -9.09 7.40
CA ASN A 126 -8.57 -7.77 7.55
C ASN A 126 -7.20 -7.64 6.90
N TYR A 127 -6.50 -8.78 6.73
CA TYR A 127 -5.19 -8.79 6.11
C TYR A 127 -5.26 -8.58 4.60
N LYS A 128 -4.38 -7.72 4.08
CA LYS A 128 -4.17 -7.54 2.64
C LYS A 128 -2.87 -8.24 2.25
N THR A 129 -2.89 -9.12 1.25
CA THR A 129 -1.66 -9.73 0.72
C THR A 129 -0.85 -8.70 -0.08
N ILE A 130 0.41 -8.99 -0.38
CA ILE A 130 1.25 -8.15 -1.24
C ILE A 130 0.55 -7.78 -2.56
N ASN A 131 -0.07 -8.74 -3.24
CA ASN A 131 -0.76 -8.49 -4.51
C ASN A 131 -1.88 -7.46 -4.34
N LYS A 132 -2.68 -7.59 -3.28
CA LYS A 132 -3.74 -6.62 -2.96
C LYS A 132 -3.18 -5.27 -2.53
N THR A 133 -2.06 -5.24 -1.82
CA THR A 133 -1.40 -4.00 -1.41
C THR A 133 -0.82 -3.25 -2.61
N ILE A 134 -0.16 -3.95 -3.54
CA ILE A 134 0.33 -3.36 -4.80
C ILE A 134 -0.82 -2.88 -5.67
N ASP A 135 -1.89 -3.67 -5.80
CA ASP A 135 -3.08 -3.28 -6.55
C ASP A 135 -3.68 -1.96 -6.04
N ASN A 136 -3.88 -1.87 -4.73
CA ASN A 136 -4.34 -0.64 -4.10
C ASN A 136 -3.36 0.52 -4.31
N ALA A 137 -2.05 0.26 -4.21
CA ALA A 137 -1.02 1.28 -4.38
C ALA A 137 -0.99 1.84 -5.81
N MET A 138 -1.06 0.97 -6.82
CA MET A 138 -1.14 1.35 -8.23
C MET A 138 -2.42 2.14 -8.52
N GLY A 139 -3.57 1.65 -8.03
CA GLY A 139 -4.85 2.32 -8.20
C GLY A 139 -4.88 3.71 -7.58
N LYS A 140 -4.30 3.87 -6.37
CA LYS A 140 -4.15 5.18 -5.72
C LYS A 140 -3.18 6.09 -6.46
N ALA A 141 -1.97 5.61 -6.79
CA ALA A 141 -1.00 6.40 -7.54
C ALA A 141 -1.58 6.89 -8.87
N ALA A 142 -2.34 6.03 -9.56
CA ALA A 142 -3.08 6.40 -10.74
C ALA A 142 -4.16 7.45 -10.43
N TYR A 143 -5.04 7.24 -9.45
CA TYR A 143 -6.09 8.20 -9.07
C TYR A 143 -5.55 9.61 -8.77
N TYR A 144 -4.41 9.70 -8.09
CA TYR A 144 -3.72 10.95 -7.75
C TYR A 144 -2.88 11.53 -8.91
N ALA A 145 -2.85 10.87 -10.07
CA ALA A 145 -2.02 11.20 -11.23
C ALA A 145 -0.50 11.23 -10.94
N ARG A 146 -0.04 10.39 -10.01
CA ARG A 146 1.38 10.27 -9.61
C ARG A 146 2.14 9.34 -10.55
N SER A 147 2.26 9.74 -11.82
CA SER A 147 2.88 8.94 -12.90
C SER A 147 4.28 8.40 -12.55
N GLY A 148 5.12 9.18 -11.86
CA GLY A 148 6.45 8.74 -11.42
C GLY A 148 6.41 7.59 -10.40
N THR A 149 5.49 7.64 -9.44
CA THR A 149 5.30 6.56 -8.46
C THR A 149 4.70 5.33 -9.13
N LEU A 150 3.70 5.51 -10.00
CA LEU A 150 3.06 4.44 -10.76
C LEU A 150 4.08 3.66 -11.62
N SER A 151 4.92 4.36 -12.38
CA SER A 151 5.95 3.75 -13.23
C SER A 151 6.97 2.92 -12.44
N LYS A 152 7.40 3.42 -11.27
CA LYS A 152 8.34 2.70 -10.40
C LYS A 152 7.70 1.46 -9.78
N LEU A 153 6.46 1.57 -9.32
CA LEU A 153 5.71 0.43 -8.80
C LEU A 153 5.56 -0.65 -9.89
N TYR A 154 5.24 -0.26 -11.12
CA TYR A 154 5.09 -1.20 -12.25
C TYR A 154 6.40 -1.94 -12.57
N THR A 155 7.48 -1.18 -12.71
CA THR A 155 8.82 -1.76 -12.95
C THR A 155 9.21 -2.79 -11.89
N LEU A 156 8.97 -2.46 -10.61
CA LEU A 156 9.37 -3.32 -9.50
C LEU A 156 8.45 -4.54 -9.31
N GLN A 157 7.15 -4.38 -9.59
CA GLN A 157 6.20 -5.49 -9.56
C GLN A 157 6.56 -6.55 -10.61
N GLU A 158 6.93 -6.13 -11.82
CA GLU A 158 7.42 -7.01 -12.88
C GLU A 158 8.73 -7.69 -12.46
N SER A 159 9.70 -6.95 -11.91
CA SER A 159 10.99 -7.52 -11.50
C SER A 159 10.84 -8.57 -10.38
N LYS A 160 9.86 -8.39 -9.48
CA LYS A 160 9.56 -9.34 -8.40
C LYS A 160 8.57 -10.44 -8.81
N LYS A 161 8.13 -10.48 -10.07
CA LYS A 161 7.18 -11.47 -10.60
C LYS A 161 5.86 -11.53 -9.82
N LEU A 162 5.44 -10.39 -9.25
CA LEU A 162 4.17 -10.31 -8.54
C LEU A 162 3.03 -10.29 -9.55
N GLN A 163 1.93 -10.99 -9.26
CA GLN A 163 0.79 -11.07 -10.17
C GLN A 163 -0.08 -9.83 -10.00
N TRP A 164 0.14 -8.83 -10.85
CA TRP A 164 -0.72 -7.67 -10.94
C TRP A 164 -0.94 -7.25 -12.39
N LYS A 165 -2.15 -6.83 -12.71
CA LYS A 165 -2.50 -6.23 -14.00
C LYS A 165 -3.58 -5.18 -13.79
N PHE A 166 -3.47 -4.05 -14.48
CA PHE A 166 -4.55 -3.08 -14.53
C PHE A 166 -5.68 -3.59 -15.45
N GLN A 167 -6.82 -3.96 -14.87
CA GLN A 167 -7.90 -4.68 -15.57
C GLN A 167 -9.24 -3.93 -15.53
N PRO A 168 -9.37 -2.77 -16.19
CA PRO A 168 -10.58 -1.95 -16.12
C PRO A 168 -11.83 -2.59 -16.76
N LEU A 169 -11.69 -3.70 -17.48
CA LEU A 169 -12.83 -4.43 -18.07
C LEU A 169 -13.50 -5.40 -17.09
N THR A 170 -12.73 -5.90 -16.10
CA THR A 170 -13.18 -6.93 -15.16
C THR A 170 -13.15 -6.45 -13.71
N ASP A 171 -12.48 -5.34 -13.44
CA ASP A 171 -12.39 -4.73 -12.11
C ASP A 171 -13.03 -3.33 -12.11
N THR A 172 -14.08 -3.17 -11.30
CA THR A 172 -14.85 -1.93 -11.17
C THR A 172 -14.01 -0.77 -10.61
N GLN A 173 -13.08 -1.04 -9.69
CA GLN A 173 -12.20 -0.02 -9.13
C GLN A 173 -11.23 0.49 -10.20
N HIS A 174 -10.63 -0.41 -10.99
CA HIS A 174 -9.81 -0.03 -12.13
C HIS A 174 -10.59 0.74 -13.20
N ALA A 175 -11.83 0.33 -13.49
CA ALA A 175 -12.71 1.03 -14.42
C ALA A 175 -12.96 2.48 -13.97
N ASN A 176 -13.24 2.66 -12.68
CA ASN A 176 -13.48 3.99 -12.09
C ASN A 176 -12.23 4.87 -12.15
N VAL A 177 -11.04 4.32 -11.85
CA VAL A 177 -9.77 5.04 -11.94
C VAL A 177 -9.49 5.45 -13.39
N LEU A 178 -9.64 4.53 -14.36
CA LEU A 178 -9.42 4.84 -15.77
C LEU A 178 -10.36 5.96 -16.24
N LYS A 179 -11.65 5.84 -15.92
CA LYS A 179 -12.65 6.86 -16.25
C LYS A 179 -12.31 8.21 -15.63
N TRP A 180 -11.95 8.23 -14.35
CA TRP A 180 -11.53 9.45 -13.65
C TRP A 180 -10.36 10.14 -14.34
N ILE A 181 -9.36 9.38 -14.77
CA ILE A 181 -8.21 9.92 -15.52
C ILE A 181 -8.64 10.47 -16.89
N GLN A 182 -9.42 9.71 -17.65
CA GLN A 182 -9.90 10.12 -18.97
C GLN A 182 -10.76 11.40 -18.90
N ASP A 183 -11.63 11.50 -17.90
CA ASP A 183 -12.49 12.67 -17.67
C ASP A 183 -11.66 13.92 -17.36
N ASN A 184 -10.60 13.79 -16.54
CA ASN A 184 -9.69 14.91 -16.24
C ASN A 184 -8.85 15.32 -17.47
N VAL A 185 -8.38 14.38 -18.28
CA VAL A 185 -7.67 14.69 -19.55
C VAL A 185 -8.60 15.48 -20.47
N LYS A 186 -9.80 14.96 -20.75
CA LYS A 186 -10.79 15.60 -21.61
C LYS A 186 -11.16 17.01 -21.12
N LYS A 187 -11.32 17.16 -19.80
CA LYS A 187 -11.63 18.45 -19.17
C LYS A 187 -10.51 19.47 -19.35
N GLY A 188 -9.25 19.07 -19.15
CA GLY A 188 -8.09 19.96 -19.28
C GLY A 188 -7.76 20.32 -20.74
N GLU A 189 -7.94 19.38 -21.67
CA GLU A 189 -7.79 19.65 -23.11
C GLU A 189 -8.88 20.61 -23.62
N GLY A 190 -10.12 20.46 -23.14
CA GLY A 190 -11.23 21.31 -23.53
C GLY A 190 -11.21 22.71 -22.90
N ASN A 191 -10.48 22.91 -21.80
CA ASN A 191 -10.36 24.19 -21.13
C ASN A 191 -9.06 24.28 -20.31
N ILE A 192 -8.13 25.11 -20.76
CA ILE A 192 -6.83 25.34 -20.10
C ILE A 192 -6.96 25.90 -18.67
N ASN A 193 -8.07 26.56 -18.35
CA ASN A 193 -8.35 27.10 -17.01
C ASN A 193 -9.22 26.14 -16.16
N ALA A 194 -9.46 24.91 -16.62
CA ALA A 194 -10.21 23.95 -15.85
C ALA A 194 -9.45 23.54 -14.59
N ARG A 195 -10.16 23.52 -13.47
CA ARG A 195 -9.68 22.93 -12.22
C ARG A 195 -9.69 21.40 -12.34
N LEU A 196 -8.53 20.78 -12.45
CA LEU A 196 -8.37 19.32 -12.48
C LEU A 196 -8.22 18.77 -11.06
N GLY A 197 -8.47 17.48 -10.87
CA GLY A 197 -8.20 16.81 -9.59
C GLY A 197 -9.11 17.18 -8.43
N TRP A 198 -10.11 18.03 -8.65
CA TRP A 198 -11.01 18.49 -7.59
C TRP A 198 -11.97 17.37 -7.16
N SER A 199 -11.68 16.75 -6.00
CA SER A 199 -12.63 15.97 -5.22
C SER A 199 -13.12 16.81 -4.04
N CYS A 200 -14.41 16.82 -3.70
CA CYS A 200 -14.96 17.60 -2.57
C CYS A 200 -14.54 17.07 -1.17
N GLY A 201 -13.30 16.61 -1.02
CA GLY A 201 -12.75 16.10 0.24
C GLY A 201 -12.31 17.22 1.18
N PRO A 202 -12.05 16.90 2.47
CA PRO A 202 -11.56 17.88 3.43
C PRO A 202 -10.16 18.37 3.06
N ASP A 203 -9.88 19.66 3.28
CA ASP A 203 -8.62 20.35 2.91
C ASP A 203 -7.35 19.67 3.44
N SER A 204 -7.45 18.91 4.53
CA SER A 204 -6.35 18.13 5.12
C SER A 204 -5.99 16.86 4.36
N SER A 205 -6.74 16.50 3.32
CA SER A 205 -6.50 15.30 2.53
C SER A 205 -5.42 15.53 1.48
N PRO A 206 -4.65 14.49 1.11
CA PRO A 206 -3.85 14.52 -0.11
C PRO A 206 -4.75 14.83 -1.32
N TRP A 207 -4.31 15.74 -2.19
CA TRP A 207 -5.04 16.17 -3.38
C TRP A 207 -4.44 15.51 -4.64
N PRO A 208 -5.27 15.08 -5.61
CA PRO A 208 -4.80 14.71 -6.95
C PRO A 208 -4.05 15.87 -7.63
N SER A 209 -3.22 15.56 -8.61
CA SER A 209 -2.54 16.61 -9.38
C SER A 209 -3.54 17.61 -9.98
N GLU A 210 -3.16 18.88 -10.05
CA GLU A 210 -3.91 19.91 -10.76
C GLU A 210 -3.41 20.09 -12.21
N HIS A 211 -2.34 19.37 -12.60
CA HIS A 211 -1.66 19.57 -13.88
C HIS A 211 -2.10 18.52 -14.91
N LEU A 212 -2.58 18.99 -16.07
CA LEU A 212 -3.02 18.14 -17.18
C LEU A 212 -1.95 17.12 -17.62
N GLN A 213 -0.69 17.53 -17.64
CA GLN A 213 0.41 16.66 -18.07
C GLN A 213 0.59 15.41 -17.19
N ASP A 214 0.25 15.50 -15.91
CA ASP A 214 0.35 14.36 -15.00
C ASP A 214 -0.73 13.32 -15.31
N TYR A 215 -1.95 13.77 -15.65
CA TYR A 215 -3.04 12.90 -16.12
C TYR A 215 -2.72 12.23 -17.45
N ILE A 216 -2.16 12.97 -18.40
CA ILE A 216 -1.76 12.42 -19.71
C ILE A 216 -0.70 11.33 -19.52
N ARG A 217 0.38 11.61 -18.75
CA ARG A 217 1.43 10.64 -18.47
C ARG A 217 0.90 9.41 -17.76
N THR A 218 0.02 9.61 -16.78
CA THR A 218 -0.63 8.51 -16.04
C THR A 218 -1.46 7.65 -16.99
N LEU A 219 -2.23 8.25 -17.89
CA LEU A 219 -3.03 7.52 -18.88
C LEU A 219 -2.14 6.72 -19.85
N CYS A 220 -1.01 7.27 -20.29
CA CYS A 220 -0.04 6.54 -21.12
C CYS A 220 0.44 5.28 -20.41
N ILE A 221 0.89 5.40 -19.15
CA ILE A 221 1.37 4.27 -18.34
C ILE A 221 0.25 3.23 -18.16
N LEU A 222 -0.98 3.66 -17.84
CA LEU A 222 -2.11 2.74 -17.68
C LEU A 222 -2.46 1.98 -18.96
N ASN A 223 -2.25 2.58 -20.14
CA ASN A 223 -2.44 1.89 -21.41
C ASN A 223 -1.32 0.89 -21.70
N GLU A 224 -0.06 1.23 -21.40
CA GLU A 224 1.07 0.32 -21.53
C GLU A 224 0.91 -0.94 -20.66
N ILE A 225 0.43 -0.78 -19.42
CA ILE A 225 0.22 -1.89 -18.48
C ILE A 225 -0.89 -2.86 -18.93
N ARG A 226 -1.82 -2.40 -19.78
CA ARG A 226 -2.98 -3.19 -20.23
C ARG A 226 -2.67 -4.12 -21.40
N GLU A 227 -1.64 -3.78 -22.18
CA GLU A 227 -1.19 -4.56 -23.35
C GLU A 227 -0.41 -5.81 -22.92
#